data_AF-A0A2V1D2E0-F1
#
_entry.id   AF-A0A2V1D2E0-F1
#
_cell.length_a   1.000
_cell.length_b   1.000
_cell.length_c   1.000
_cell.angle_alpha   90.00
_cell.angle_beta   90.00
_cell.angle_gamma   90.00
#
_symmetry.space_group_name_H-M   'P 1'
#
loop_
_entity.id
_entity.type
_entity.pdbx_description
1 polymer ?
#
loop_
_entity_poly.entity_id
_entity_poly.type
_entity_poly.pdbx_seq_one_letter_code
_entity_poly.pdbx_strand_id
1 'polypeptide(L)' 'MPRGRPRKYQSGEEAAEAARRLRQQRYQRQHQAQAPPEFVAYAPTIPGAPTSTCPNVGLRVSADVPVPRDTLIQPEE' A
#
# COMPACT_ATOMS: atom_id res chain seq x y z
N MET A 1 -6.48 0.33 -20.69
CA MET A 1 -6.71 0.93 -22.02
C MET A 1 -5.46 1.72 -22.34
N PRO A 2 -4.65 1.35 -23.33
CA PRO A 2 -3.39 2.02 -23.57
C PRO A 2 -3.71 3.47 -23.94
N ARG A 3 -3.40 4.40 -23.04
CA ARG A 3 -3.55 5.85 -23.26
C ARG A 3 -2.38 6.28 -24.14
N GLY A 4 -2.48 5.96 -25.43
CA GLY A 4 -1.49 6.27 -26.45
C GLY A 4 -1.96 7.34 -27.43
N ARG A 5 -1.24 7.46 -28.55
CA ARG A 5 -1.53 8.44 -29.61
C ARG A 5 -2.95 8.28 -30.17
N PRO A 6 -3.72 9.37 -30.36
CA PRO A 6 -5.04 9.32 -30.98
C PRO A 6 -5.01 8.66 -32.35
N ARG A 7 -5.92 7.72 -32.59
CA ARG A 7 -6.07 7.03 -33.89
C ARG A 7 -6.63 8.01 -34.91
N LYS A 8 -6.08 8.02 -36.12
CA LYS A 8 -6.59 8.77 -37.27
C LYS A 8 -7.46 7.81 -38.10
N TYR A 9 -8.66 8.25 -38.45
CA TYR A 9 -9.59 7.51 -39.30
C TYR A 9 -9.51 8.06 -40.73
N GLN A 10 -9.75 7.20 -41.72
CA GLN A 10 -9.68 7.59 -43.13
C GLN A 10 -10.97 8.26 -43.60
N SER A 11 -12.10 7.93 -42.95
CA SER A 11 -13.43 8.48 -43.24
C SER A 11 -14.12 9.01 -41.97
N GLY A 12 -15.03 9.97 -42.14
CA GLY A 12 -15.89 10.46 -41.05
C GLY A 12 -16.85 9.40 -40.51
N GLU A 13 -17.31 8.49 -41.38
CA GLU A 13 -18.20 7.38 -40.98
C GLU A 13 -17.46 6.40 -40.07
N GLU A 14 -16.22 6.06 -40.41
CA GLU A 14 -15.35 5.19 -39.62
C GLU A 14 -15.10 5.79 -38.22
N ALA A 15 -14.88 7.11 -38.16
CA ALA A 15 -14.73 7.81 -36.89
C ALA A 15 -16.01 7.78 -36.03
N ALA A 16 -17.17 7.95 -36.67
CA ALA A 16 -18.47 7.90 -36.00
C ALA A 16 -18.79 6.50 -35.46
N GLU A 17 -18.50 5.45 -36.22
CA GLU A 17 -18.66 4.06 -35.77
C GLU A 17 -17.73 3.74 -34.60
N ALA A 18 -16.46 4.14 -34.67
CA ALA A 18 -15.50 3.93 -33.59
C ALA A 18 -15.95 4.64 -32.30
N ALA A 19 -16.50 5.84 -32.41
CA ALA A 19 -17.09 6.58 -31.28
C ALA A 19 -18.31 5.86 -30.69
N ARG A 20 -19.23 5.34 -31.53
CA ARG A 20 -20.38 4.53 -31.07
C ARG A 20 -19.91 3.29 -30.31
N ARG A 21 -18.93 2.56 -30.83
CA ARG A 21 -18.37 1.36 -30.16
C ARG A 21 -17.74 1.70 -28.82
N LEU A 22 -16.94 2.76 -28.74
CA LEU A 22 -16.35 3.22 -27.47
C LEU A 22 -17.43 3.58 -26.44
N ARG A 23 -18.49 4.28 -26.87
CA ARG A 23 -19.61 4.65 -26.00
C ARG A 23 -20.33 3.41 -25.47
N GLN A 24 -20.60 2.42 -26.32
CA GLN A 24 -21.22 1.15 -25.93
C GLN A 24 -20.34 0.37 -24.94
N GLN A 25 -19.04 0.26 -25.20
CA GLN A 25 -18.12 -0.42 -24.28
C GLN A 25 -18.06 0.27 -22.91
N ARG A 26 -18.08 1.62 -22.88
CA ARG A 26 -18.12 2.36 -21.62
C ARG A 26 -19.41 2.11 -20.86
N TYR A 27 -20.55 2.13 -21.56
CA TYR A 27 -21.85 1.83 -20.97
C TYR A 27 -21.88 0.43 -20.36
N GLN A 28 -21.42 -0.59 -21.11
CA GLN A 28 -21.35 -1.97 -20.60
C GLN A 28 -20.44 -2.09 -19.37
N ARG A 29 -19.29 -1.41 -19.35
CA ARG A 29 -18.39 -1.42 -18.18
C ARG A 29 -18.98 -0.75 -16.95
N GLN A 30 -19.83 0.26 -17.13
CA GLN A 30 -20.52 0.95 -16.03
C GLN A 30 -21.72 0.14 -15.53
N HIS A 31 -22.40 -0.57 -16.42
CA HIS A 31 -23.58 -1.39 -16.10
C HIS A 31 -23.23 -2.80 -15.65
N GLN A 32 -22.02 -3.28 -15.92
CA GLN A 32 -21.50 -4.46 -15.22
C GLN A 32 -21.36 -4.07 -13.76
N ALA A 33 -22.07 -4.80 -12.89
CA ALA A 33 -21.91 -4.69 -11.46
C ALA A 33 -20.42 -4.86 -11.14
N GLN A 34 -19.74 -3.77 -10.81
CA GLN A 34 -18.42 -3.87 -10.20
C GLN A 34 -18.64 -4.65 -8.92
N ALA A 35 -18.06 -5.85 -8.83
CA ALA A 35 -17.96 -6.55 -7.57
C ALA A 35 -17.43 -5.53 -6.54
N PRO A 36 -17.99 -5.51 -5.31
CA PRO A 36 -17.48 -4.66 -4.25
C PRO A 36 -15.96 -4.82 -4.21
N PRO A 37 -15.18 -3.72 -4.15
CA PRO A 37 -13.74 -3.84 -4.05
C PRO A 37 -13.43 -4.76 -2.88
N GLU A 38 -12.58 -5.77 -3.08
CA GLU A 38 -12.19 -6.66 -2.00
C GLU A 38 -11.47 -5.81 -0.94
N PHE A 39 -12.22 -5.48 0.11
CA PHE A 39 -11.72 -4.67 1.20
C PHE A 39 -10.75 -5.54 2.00
N VAL A 40 -9.46 -5.33 1.76
CA VAL A 40 -8.42 -5.87 2.63
C VAL A 40 -8.44 -5.01 3.89
N ALA A 41 -9.03 -5.53 4.96
CA ALA A 41 -8.99 -4.89 6.27
C ALA A 41 -7.51 -4.77 6.69
N TYR A 42 -6.98 -3.55 6.66
CA TYR A 42 -5.67 -3.27 7.19
C TYR A 42 -5.74 -3.36 8.72
N ALA A 43 -5.22 -4.45 9.28
CA ALA A 43 -4.98 -4.58 10.70
C ALA A 43 -3.53 -4.13 10.98
N PRO A 44 -3.30 -2.91 11.53
CA PRO A 44 -1.97 -2.49 11.91
C PRO A 44 -1.40 -3.43 12.96
N THR A 45 -0.17 -3.88 12.77
CA THR A 45 0.57 -4.62 13.80
C THR A 45 0.74 -3.71 15.01
N ILE A 46 0.25 -4.14 16.18
CA ILE A 46 0.32 -3.36 17.41
C ILE A 46 1.80 -3.15 17.78
N PRO A 47 2.31 -1.91 17.80
CA PRO A 47 3.67 -1.64 18.26
C PRO A 47 3.74 -1.98 19.75
N GLY A 48 4.58 -2.96 20.12
CA GLY A 48 4.77 -3.38 21.52
C GLY A 48 4.28 -4.79 21.85
N ALA A 49 3.71 -5.54 20.90
CA ALA A 49 3.54 -6.98 21.11
C ALA A 49 4.94 -7.66 21.09
N PRO A 50 5.35 -8.36 22.16
CA PRO A 50 6.62 -9.07 22.15
C PRO A 50 6.53 -10.16 21.08
N THR A 51 7.23 -9.94 19.97
CA THR A 51 7.44 -10.99 18.98
C THR A 51 8.28 -12.03 19.69
N SER A 52 7.78 -13.26 19.81
CA SER A 52 8.53 -14.39 20.39
C SER A 52 9.85 -14.50 19.63
N THR A 53 10.92 -13.97 20.21
CA THR A 53 12.26 -13.98 19.62
C THR A 53 12.65 -15.44 19.47
N CYS A 54 13.02 -15.83 18.25
CA CYS A 54 13.43 -17.20 17.96
C CYS A 54 14.49 -17.65 18.98
N PRO A 55 14.32 -18.81 19.64
CA PRO A 55 15.23 -19.28 20.70
C PRO A 55 16.67 -19.51 20.24
N ASN A 56 16.91 -19.46 18.92
CA ASN A 56 18.20 -19.69 18.29
C ASN A 56 19.10 -18.44 18.25
N VAL A 57 18.56 -17.26 18.56
CA VAL A 57 19.35 -16.04 18.73
C VAL A 57 19.52 -15.87 20.24
N GLY A 58 20.70 -16.20 20.77
CA GLY A 58 21.01 -16.20 22.21
C GLY A 58 20.97 -14.83 22.90
N LEU A 59 20.28 -13.84 22.33
CA LEU A 59 20.17 -12.49 22.85
C LEU A 59 18.88 -12.35 23.66
N ARG A 60 19.00 -12.48 24.99
CA ARG A 60 17.93 -12.17 25.94
C ARG A 60 18.03 -10.70 26.34
N VAL A 61 17.08 -9.88 25.92
CA VAL A 61 17.00 -8.47 26.33
C VAL A 61 16.03 -8.37 27.52
N SER A 62 16.56 -8.08 28.70
CA SER A 62 15.76 -7.84 29.92
C SER A 62 15.50 -6.34 30.06
N ALA A 63 14.23 -5.93 29.93
CA ALA A 63 13.84 -4.52 29.98
C ALA A 63 13.95 -3.89 31.38
N ASP A 64 13.96 -4.69 32.45
CA ASP A 64 13.84 -4.21 33.83
C ASP A 64 15.17 -4.12 34.60
N VAL A 65 16.32 -4.14 33.91
CA VAL A 65 17.61 -3.98 34.59
C VAL A 65 18.01 -2.50 34.62
N PRO A 66 18.00 -1.83 35.79
CA PRO A 66 18.42 -0.45 35.87
C PRO A 66 19.94 -0.34 35.60
N VAL A 67 20.32 0.49 34.64
CA VAL A 67 21.73 0.81 34.36
C VAL A 67 22.22 1.79 35.44
N PRO A 68 23.28 1.47 36.19
CA PRO A 68 23.86 2.40 37.15
C PRO A 68 24.36 3.66 36.42
N ARG A 69 24.05 4.84 36.95
CA ARG A 69 24.65 6.08 36.45
C ARG A 69 25.98 6.28 37.14
N ASP A 70 27.06 6.33 36.38
CA ASP A 70 28.37 6.70 36.90
C ASP A 70 28.28 8.11 37.49
N THR A 71 28.70 8.27 38.74
CA THR A 71 28.81 9.58 39.38
C THR A 71 29.90 10.34 38.65
N LEU A 72 29.49 11.31 37.82
CA LEU A 72 30.39 12.32 37.29
C LEU A 72 31.13 12.96 38.47
N ILE A 73 32.43 12.70 38.52
CA ILE A 73 33.39 13.26 39.48
C ILE A 73 33.18 14.78 39.47
N GLN A 74 32.72 15.36 40.58
CA GLN A 74 32.75 16.81 40.74
C GLN A 74 34.21 17.21 40.98
N PRO A 75 34.76 18.20 40.26
CA PRO A 75 36.03 18.79 40.64
C PRO A 75 35.81 19.62 41.91
N GLU A 76 36.63 19.37 42.93
CA GLU A 76 36.78 20.31 44.05
C GLU A 76 37.48 21.58 43.54
N GLU A 77 36.86 22.73 43.75
CA GLU A 77 37.47 23.96 44.28
C GLU A 77 36.38 24.91 44.81
#